data_AF-A0A1F6H8N9-F1
#
_entry.id   AF-A0A1F6H8N9-F1
#
_cell.length_a   1.000
_cell.length_b   1.000
_cell.length_c   1.000
_cell.angle_alpha   90.00
_cell.angle_beta   90.00
_cell.angle_gamma   90.00
#
_symmetry.space_group_name_H-M   'P 1'
#
loop_
_entity.id
_entity.type
_entity.pdbx_description
1 polymer ?
#
loop_
_entity_poly.entity_id
_entity_poly.type
_entity_poly.pdbx_seq_one_letter_code
_entity_poly.pdbx_strand_id
1 'polypeptide(L)'
;MIIVAKCAPDEKILKDIERAGLSAVELYTNIDYLYKLDSIKQICKKFPFRYAVHAPNDGYEPKLLSELVDAIGAEIVVSEARTSLQTYDEFKRLNDFFTNLQLIGEAE
;
A
#
# COMPACT_ATOMS: atom_id res chain seq x y z
N MET A 1 -20.62 0.95 8.06
CA MET A 1 -19.52 1.94 8.08
C MET A 1 -18.27 1.20 8.55
N ILE A 2 -17.14 1.35 7.85
CA ILE A 2 -15.85 0.73 8.23
C ILE A 2 -14.94 1.84 8.75
N ILE A 3 -14.26 1.58 9.88
CA ILE A 3 -13.21 2.45 10.41
C ILE A 3 -11.87 1.86 9.99
N VAL A 4 -10.98 2.70 9.48
CA VAL A 4 -9.66 2.32 8.96
C VAL A 4 -8.59 3.01 9.81
N ALA A 5 -7.56 2.28 10.22
CA ALA A 5 -6.38 2.87 10.85
C ALA A 5 -5.28 3.10 9.81
N LYS A 6 -4.77 4.33 9.71
CA LYS A 6 -3.55 4.62 8.95
C LYS A 6 -2.33 4.28 9.81
N CYS A 7 -1.44 3.42 9.34
CA CYS A 7 -0.36 2.88 10.16
C CYS A 7 0.87 2.46 9.35
N ALA A 8 1.98 2.25 10.06
CA ALA A 8 3.19 1.66 9.47
C ALA A 8 3.03 0.14 9.36
N PRO A 9 3.75 -0.52 8.44
CA PRO A 9 3.80 -1.98 8.34
C PRO A 9 4.66 -2.60 9.45
N ASP A 10 4.25 -2.41 10.70
CA ASP A 10 4.92 -2.92 11.90
C ASP A 10 4.02 -3.92 12.64
N GLU A 11 4.60 -5.05 13.04
CA GLU A 11 3.84 -6.16 13.64
C GLU A 11 3.17 -5.78 14.97
N LYS A 12 3.83 -4.96 15.79
CA LYS A 12 3.25 -4.55 17.08
C LYS A 12 2.07 -3.62 16.86
N ILE A 13 2.20 -2.67 15.92
CA ILE A 13 1.12 -1.74 15.57
C ILE A 13 -0.09 -2.50 15.02
N LEU A 14 0.13 -3.40 14.06
CA LEU A 14 -0.94 -4.20 13.47
C LEU A 14 -1.66 -5.08 14.50
N LYS A 15 -0.90 -5.67 15.43
CA LYS A 15 -1.48 -6.43 16.55
C LYS A 15 -2.34 -5.58 17.47
N ASP A 16 -1.94 -4.34 17.78
CA ASP A 16 -2.73 -3.46 18.62
C ASP A 16 -4.02 -3.00 17.90
N ILE A 17 -3.97 -2.80 16.57
CA ILE A 17 -5.15 -2.50 15.73
C ILE A 17 -6.12 -3.69 15.70
N GLU A 18 -5.61 -4.91 15.53
CA GLU A 18 -6.41 -6.15 15.56
C GLU A 18 -7.11 -6.30 16.90
N ARG A 19 -6.38 -6.09 18.01
CA ARG A 19 -6.92 -6.15 19.38
C ARG A 19 -7.98 -5.09 19.65
N ALA A 20 -7.91 -3.94 18.97
CA ALA A 20 -8.93 -2.90 19.03
C ALA A 20 -10.20 -3.26 18.24
N GLY A 21 -10.20 -4.37 17.49
CA GLY A 21 -11.36 -4.87 16.75
C GLY A 21 -11.57 -4.22 15.38
N LEU A 22 -10.56 -3.53 14.84
CA LEU A 22 -10.63 -2.97 13.49
C LEU A 22 -10.38 -4.07 12.46
N SER A 23 -11.02 -3.94 11.29
CA SER A 23 -10.94 -4.93 10.21
C SER A 23 -10.21 -4.42 8.97
N ALA A 24 -9.72 -3.18 8.98
CA ALA A 24 -9.11 -2.55 7.81
C ALA A 24 -8.01 -1.56 8.21
N VAL A 25 -6.97 -1.48 7.38
CA VAL A 25 -5.84 -0.57 7.57
C VAL A 25 -5.43 0.11 6.26
N GLU A 26 -4.94 1.34 6.36
CA GLU A 26 -4.17 2.01 5.32
C GLU A 26 -2.70 1.96 5.73
N LEU A 27 -1.89 1.15 5.04
CA LEU A 27 -0.46 1.12 5.26
C LEU A 27 0.19 2.33 4.59
N TYR A 28 0.89 3.17 5.35
CA TYR A 28 1.77 4.14 4.72
C TYR A 28 3.12 3.51 4.41
N THR A 29 3.63 3.78 3.21
CA THR A 29 4.94 3.30 2.77
C THR A 29 5.91 4.46 2.62
N ASN A 30 7.19 4.10 2.60
CA ASN A 30 8.31 4.97 2.25
C ASN A 30 9.34 4.11 1.49
N ILE A 31 10.39 4.72 0.96
CA ILE A 31 11.38 3.98 0.17
C ILE A 31 12.08 2.87 0.97
N ASP A 32 12.39 3.13 2.24
CA ASP A 32 13.04 2.16 3.13
C ASP A 32 12.17 0.92 3.40
N TYR A 33 10.86 1.11 3.48
CA TYR A 33 9.90 0.04 3.60
C TYR A 33 9.83 -0.77 2.31
N LEU A 34 9.74 -0.11 1.15
CA LEU A 34 9.71 -0.81 -0.14
C LEU A 34 10.98 -1.63 -0.40
N TYR A 35 12.15 -1.20 0.07
CA TYR A 35 13.36 -2.03 -0.01
C TYR A 35 13.44 -3.18 1.03
N LYS A 36 12.52 -3.22 2.00
CA LYS A 36 12.33 -4.32 2.96
C LYS A 36 11.08 -5.14 2.68
N LEU A 37 10.68 -5.18 1.41
CA LEU A 37 9.39 -5.68 0.95
C LEU A 37 9.03 -7.07 1.49
N ASP A 38 9.96 -8.03 1.46
CA ASP A 38 9.68 -9.39 1.92
C ASP A 38 9.31 -9.45 3.40
N SER A 39 10.01 -8.68 4.23
CA SER A 39 9.68 -8.58 5.66
C SER A 39 8.28 -8.00 5.86
N ILE A 40 7.92 -6.98 5.09
CA ILE A 40 6.60 -6.32 5.16
C ILE A 40 5.50 -7.28 4.74
N LYS A 41 5.67 -8.00 3.62
CA LYS A 41 4.72 -9.01 3.15
C LYS A 41 4.47 -10.06 4.24
N GLN A 42 5.54 -10.56 4.87
CA GLN A 42 5.42 -11.57 5.93
C GLN A 42 4.70 -11.04 7.17
N ILE A 43 4.93 -9.78 7.54
CA ILE A 43 4.21 -9.14 8.65
C ILE A 43 2.72 -9.02 8.30
N CYS A 44 2.38 -8.45 7.14
CA CYS A 44 0.99 -8.16 6.78
C CYS A 44 0.17 -9.45 6.61
N LYS A 45 0.75 -10.53 6.06
CA LYS A 45 0.06 -11.83 5.89
C LYS A 45 -0.38 -12.48 7.20
N LYS A 46 0.16 -12.07 8.36
CA LYS A 46 -0.26 -12.56 9.67
C LYS A 46 -1.64 -12.03 10.09
N PHE A 47 -2.07 -10.91 9.51
CA PHE A 47 -3.27 -10.19 9.96
C PHE A 47 -4.34 -10.19 8.86
N PRO A 48 -5.59 -10.57 9.17
CA PRO A 48 -6.67 -10.68 8.20
C PRO A 48 -7.36 -9.33 7.95
N PHE A 49 -6.58 -8.26 7.73
CA PHE A 49 -7.14 -6.94 7.42
C PHE A 49 -7.51 -6.81 5.95
N ARG A 50 -8.45 -5.91 5.67
CA ARG A 50 -8.58 -5.29 4.35
C ARG A 50 -7.55 -4.18 4.23
N TYR A 51 -6.72 -4.24 3.20
CA TYR A 51 -5.59 -3.34 3.03
C TYR A 51 -5.88 -2.26 2.00
N ALA A 52 -5.59 -1.01 2.38
CA ALA A 52 -5.19 0.03 1.44
C ALA A 52 -3.69 0.28 1.63
N VAL A 53 -3.00 0.70 0.56
CA VAL A 53 -1.57 1.04 0.60
C VAL A 53 -1.38 2.46 0.08
N HIS A 54 -0.84 3.33 0.91
CA HIS A 54 -0.44 4.65 0.50
C HIS A 54 0.94 4.59 -0.17
N ALA A 55 1.02 5.10 -1.39
CA ALA A 55 2.24 5.25 -2.16
C ALA A 55 3.30 6.02 -1.36
N PRO A 56 4.60 5.75 -1.57
CA PRO A 56 5.64 6.40 -0.79
C PRO A 56 5.61 7.92 -0.99
N ASN A 57 5.81 8.66 0.09
CA ASN A 57 5.95 10.12 0.06
C ASN A 57 7.37 10.55 -0.33
N ASP A 58 8.29 9.58 -0.45
CA ASP A 58 9.70 9.74 -0.77
C ASP A 58 10.12 8.72 -1.84
N GLY A 59 10.57 9.22 -2.99
CA GLY A 59 10.96 8.37 -4.11
C GLY A 59 9.78 7.85 -4.94
N TYR A 60 10.11 7.02 -5.94
CA TYR A 60 9.13 6.53 -6.93
C TYR A 60 9.48 5.09 -7.37
N GLU A 61 8.87 4.10 -6.71
CA GLU A 61 9.12 2.67 -6.96
C GLU A 61 7.79 1.90 -7.23
N PRO A 62 7.11 2.17 -8.36
CA PRO A 62 5.79 1.59 -8.64
C PRO A 62 5.81 0.06 -8.76
N LYS A 63 6.94 -0.54 -9.16
CA LYS A 63 7.08 -2.00 -9.25
C LYS A 63 7.07 -2.66 -7.87
N LEU A 64 7.88 -2.16 -6.93
CA LEU A 64 7.90 -2.67 -5.56
C LEU A 64 6.56 -2.41 -4.86
N LEU A 65 5.93 -1.27 -5.15
CA LEU A 65 4.60 -0.95 -4.65
C LEU A 65 3.54 -1.93 -5.17
N SER A 66 3.51 -2.24 -6.48
CA SER A 66 2.59 -3.24 -7.04
C SER A 66 2.83 -4.62 -6.44
N GLU A 67 4.09 -5.02 -6.28
CA GLU A 67 4.41 -6.30 -5.69
C GLU A 67 3.95 -6.41 -4.22
N LEU A 68 3.98 -5.30 -3.46
CA LEU A 68 3.37 -5.23 -2.14
C LEU A 68 1.85 -5.37 -2.21
N VAL A 69 1.20 -4.56 -3.06
CA VAL A 69 -0.25 -4.51 -3.25
C VAL A 69 -0.80 -5.90 -3.57
N ASP A 70 -0.18 -6.59 -4.54
CA ASP A 70 -0.59 -7.92 -4.97
C ASP A 70 -0.38 -8.95 -3.84
N ALA A 71 0.77 -8.89 -3.15
CA ALA A 71 1.12 -9.87 -2.13
C ALA A 71 0.25 -9.80 -0.87
N ILE A 72 -0.35 -8.64 -0.56
CA ILE A 72 -1.25 -8.47 0.60
C ILE A 72 -2.72 -8.35 0.18
N GLY A 73 -3.02 -8.41 -1.12
CA GLY A 73 -4.37 -8.23 -1.65
C GLY A 73 -4.96 -6.85 -1.34
N ALA A 74 -4.14 -5.80 -1.46
CA ALA A 74 -4.62 -4.45 -1.20
C ALA A 74 -5.64 -4.00 -2.26
N GLU A 75 -6.74 -3.42 -1.81
CA GLU A 75 -7.87 -3.05 -2.65
C GLU A 75 -7.72 -1.64 -3.24
N ILE A 76 -6.90 -0.79 -2.59
CA ILE A 76 -6.77 0.63 -2.90
C ILE A 76 -5.30 1.04 -2.76
N VAL A 77 -4.79 1.71 -3.79
CA VAL A 77 -3.55 2.49 -3.70
C VAL A 77 -3.90 3.96 -3.48
N VAL A 78 -3.39 4.56 -2.41
CA VAL A 78 -3.63 5.95 -2.03
C VAL A 78 -2.42 6.80 -2.42
N SER A 79 -2.66 8.00 -2.93
CA SER A 79 -1.62 8.97 -3.31
C SER A 79 -1.88 10.30 -2.57
N GLU A 80 -0.85 10.92 -2.03
CA GLU A 80 -0.95 12.17 -1.26
C GLU A 80 -1.13 13.37 -2.18
N ALA A 81 -2.26 14.08 -2.06
CA ALA A 81 -2.62 15.21 -2.91
C ALA A 81 -1.83 16.51 -2.61
N ARG A 82 -0.91 16.49 -1.63
CA ARG A 82 0.00 17.61 -1.38
C ARG A 82 1.08 17.66 -2.46
N THR A 83 1.08 18.72 -3.26
CA THR A 83 2.00 18.93 -4.38
C THR A 83 3.48 18.99 -4.02
N SER A 84 3.82 19.24 -2.76
CA SER A 84 5.20 19.17 -2.26
C SER A 84 5.69 17.74 -2.02
N LEU A 85 4.80 16.75 -2.06
CA LEU A 85 5.07 15.33 -1.86
C LEU A 85 4.83 14.54 -3.14
N GLN A 86 3.77 14.86 -3.89
CA GLN A 86 3.49 14.26 -5.19
C GLN A 86 2.90 15.27 -6.19
N THR A 87 3.49 15.30 -7.36
CA THR A 87 3.12 16.17 -8.49
C THR A 87 2.02 15.54 -9.35
N TYR A 88 1.40 16.36 -10.22
CA TYR A 88 0.44 15.87 -11.21
C TYR A 88 1.01 14.75 -12.10
N ASP A 89 2.25 14.92 -12.56
CA ASP A 89 2.91 13.93 -13.42
C ASP A 89 3.16 12.61 -12.68
N GLU A 90 3.43 12.65 -11.37
CA GLU A 90 3.56 11.45 -10.53
C GLU A 90 2.23 10.74 -10.35
N PHE A 91 1.12 11.46 -10.10
CA PHE A 91 -0.21 10.84 -10.07
C PHE A 91 -0.55 10.16 -11.40
N LYS A 92 -0.28 10.86 -12.52
CA LYS A 92 -0.55 10.33 -13.85
C LYS A 92 0.26 9.07 -14.13
N ARG A 93 1.57 9.10 -13.87
CA ARG A 93 2.45 7.93 -14.07
C ARG A 93 2.06 6.75 -13.19
N LEU A 94 1.63 6.99 -11.95
CA LEU A 94 1.17 5.95 -11.04
C LEU A 94 -0.14 5.31 -11.54
N ASN A 95 -1.10 6.15 -11.95
CA ASN A 95 -2.36 5.69 -12.52
C ASN A 95 -2.16 4.88 -13.81
N ASP A 96 -1.34 5.39 -14.73
CA ASP A 96 -1.01 4.72 -15.98
C ASP A 96 -0.34 3.36 -15.72
N PHE A 97 0.55 3.28 -14.73
CA PHE A 97 1.20 2.03 -14.34
C PHE A 97 0.19 0.97 -13.87
N PHE A 98 -0.67 1.29 -12.91
CA PHE A 98 -1.64 0.32 -12.38
C PHE A 98 -2.75 -0.03 -13.38
N THR A 99 -3.16 0.91 -14.23
CA THR A 99 -4.14 0.64 -15.31
C THR A 99 -3.56 -0.34 -16.32
N ASN A 100 -2.29 -0.16 -16.72
CA ASN A 100 -1.65 -1.06 -17.67
C ASN A 100 -1.43 -2.47 -17.09
N LEU A 101 -1.18 -2.61 -15.79
CA LEU A 101 -1.08 -3.92 -15.14
C LEU A 101 -2.42 -4.68 -15.19
N GLN A 102 -3.54 -4.00 -14.93
CA GLN A 102 -4.86 -4.61 -15.01
C GLN A 102 -5.16 -5.13 -16.41
N LEU A 103 -4.81 -4.37 -17.45
CA LEU A 103 -4.99 -4.79 -18.84
C LEU A 103 -4.17 -6.03 -19.22
N ILE A 104 -3.00 -6.23 -18.61
CA ILE A 104 -2.18 -7.43 -18.83
C ILE A 104 -2.80 -8.64 -18.14
N GLY A 105 -3.30 -8.49 -16.90
CA GLY A 105 -3.92 -9.58 -16.15
C GLY A 105 -5.27 -10.06 -16.69
N GLU A 106 -5.95 -9.26 -17.52
CA GLU A 106 -7.20 -9.66 -18.21
C GLU A 106 -6.96 -10.39 -19.54
N ALA A 107 -5.73 -10.39 -20.06
CA ALA A 107 -5.37 -11.00 -21.34
C ALA A 107 -4.81 -12.44 -21.23
N GLU A 108 -4.66 -12.97 -20.01
CA GLU A 108 -4.23 -14.34 -19.68
C GLU A 108 -5.40 -15.23 -19.26
#